data_AF-A0A7S1A3S5-F1
#
_entry.id   AF-A0A7S1A3S5-F1
#
_cell.length_a   1.000
_cell.length_b   1.000
_cell.length_c   1.000
_cell.angle_alpha   90.00
_cell.angle_beta   90.00
_cell.angle_gamma   90.00
#
_symmetry.space_group_name_H-M   'P 1'
#
loop_
_entity.id
_entity.type
_entity.pdbx_description
1 polymer ?
#
loop_
_entity_poly.entity_id
_entity_poly.type
_entity_poly.pdbx_seq_one_letter_code
_entity_poly.pdbx_strand_id
1 'polypeptide(L)'
;ERLPIDSHARIIQAAIWNRRVVCIQGETGCGKSSRVPQLVLASDPKCNLVVTQPRRIAAITLARRVAGELGEPLGLTVGYRISGDVCCSPQTRLAFVTT
;
A
#
# COMPACT_ATOMS: atom_id res chain seq x y z
N GLU A 1 9.94 8.52 -8.61
CA GLU A 1 11.23 8.03 -8.06
C GLU A 1 11.30 6.53 -8.18
N ARG A 2 12.42 5.98 -8.67
CA ARG A 2 12.64 4.53 -8.78
C ARG A 2 13.21 4.02 -7.46
N LEU A 3 12.56 3.03 -6.87
CA LEU A 3 12.94 2.42 -5.58
C LEU A 3 13.58 1.05 -5.80
N PRO A 4 14.46 0.58 -4.89
CA PRO A 4 15.11 -0.73 -5.01
C PRO A 4 14.13 -1.90 -5.22
N ILE A 5 12.95 -1.85 -4.61
CA ILE A 5 11.94 -2.91 -4.77
C ILE A 5 11.38 -3.03 -6.19
N ASP A 6 11.49 -1.99 -7.02
CA ASP A 6 10.92 -1.96 -8.37
C ASP A 6 11.58 -3.00 -9.30
N SER A 7 12.87 -3.31 -9.10
CA SER A 7 13.56 -4.38 -9.85
C SER A 7 13.07 -5.78 -9.48
N HIS A 8 12.40 -5.94 -8.33
CA HIS A 8 11.89 -7.22 -7.83
C HIS A 8 10.38 -7.39 -8.05
N ALA A 9 9.70 -6.44 -8.69
CA ALA A 9 8.24 -6.40 -8.84
C ALA A 9 7.65 -7.71 -9.38
N ARG A 10 8.24 -8.29 -10.44
CA ARG A 10 7.75 -9.55 -11.03
C ARG A 10 7.84 -10.74 -10.08
N ILE A 11 8.93 -10.85 -9.33
CA ILE A 11 9.14 -11.95 -8.38
C ILE A 11 8.18 -11.81 -7.19
N ILE A 12 7.98 -10.58 -6.70
CA ILE A 12 7.02 -10.27 -5.64
C ILE A 12 5.60 -10.61 -6.10
N GLN A 13 5.22 -10.22 -7.31
CA GLN A 13 3.93 -10.57 -7.88
C GLN A 13 3.77 -12.08 -8.09
N ALA A 14 4.76 -12.77 -8.63
CA ALA A 14 4.66 -14.23 -8.71
C ALA A 14 4.49 -14.88 -7.32
N ALA A 15 5.21 -14.41 -6.30
CA ALA A 15 5.13 -14.96 -4.95
C ALA A 15 3.74 -14.75 -4.31
N ILE A 16 3.19 -13.55 -4.39
CA ILE A 16 1.90 -13.20 -3.76
C ILE A 16 0.73 -13.97 -4.39
N TRP A 17 0.76 -14.23 -5.71
CA TRP A 17 -0.35 -14.88 -6.41
C TRP A 17 -0.32 -16.41 -6.26
N ASN A 18 0.85 -16.98 -6.01
CA ASN A 18 1.02 -18.43 -5.88
C ASN A 18 1.03 -18.92 -4.42
N ARG A 19 1.06 -18.03 -3.43
CA ARG A 19 1.18 -18.39 -2.01
C ARG A 19 0.26 -17.58 -1.14
N ARG A 20 -0.38 -18.22 -0.16
CA ARG A 20 -1.23 -17.54 0.84
C ARG A 20 -0.45 -16.61 1.77
N VAL A 21 0.83 -16.91 2.02
CA VAL A 21 1.70 -16.14 2.91
C VAL A 21 3.05 -15.93 2.21
N VAL A 22 3.51 -14.68 2.21
CA VAL A 22 4.81 -14.28 1.64
C VAL A 22 5.53 -13.39 2.64
N CYS A 23 6.79 -13.70 2.93
CA CYS A 23 7.68 -12.82 3.69
C CYS A 23 8.51 -12.00 2.72
N ILE A 24 8.43 -10.66 2.81
CA ILE A 24 9.22 -9.73 2.00
C ILE A 24 10.16 -8.97 2.93
N GLN A 25 11.45 -9.25 2.82
CA GLN A 25 12.49 -8.59 3.58
C GLN A 25 13.28 -7.60 2.70
N GLY A 26 13.68 -6.48 3.29
CA GLY A 26 14.53 -5.48 2.66
C GLY A 26 14.77 -4.33 3.61
N GLU A 27 15.77 -3.50 3.33
CA GLU A 27 16.16 -2.38 4.19
C GLU A 27 15.06 -1.30 4.29
N THR A 28 15.11 -0.45 5.33
CA THR A 28 14.22 0.71 5.41
C THR A 28 14.47 1.63 4.22
N GLY A 29 13.41 2.17 3.62
CA GLY A 29 13.53 3.04 2.44
C GLY A 29 13.52 2.30 1.09
N CYS A 30 13.61 0.96 1.05
CA CYS A 30 13.57 0.24 -0.24
C CYS A 30 12.20 0.24 -0.94
N GLY A 31 11.13 0.73 -0.28
CA GLY A 31 9.80 0.90 -0.88
C GLY A 31 8.76 -0.17 -0.54
N LYS A 32 8.99 -1.05 0.44
CA LYS A 32 8.05 -2.14 0.80
C LYS A 32 6.62 -1.65 1.05
N SER A 33 6.44 -0.74 2.00
CA SER A 33 5.11 -0.28 2.44
C SER A 33 4.39 0.59 1.41
N SER A 34 5.09 1.13 0.41
CA SER A 34 4.50 1.95 -0.66
C SER A 34 4.25 1.16 -1.94
N ARG A 35 5.21 0.34 -2.39
CA ARG A 35 5.16 -0.34 -3.70
C ARG A 35 4.43 -1.67 -3.67
N VAL A 36 4.61 -2.51 -2.66
CA VAL A 36 3.96 -3.84 -2.62
C VAL A 36 2.43 -3.73 -2.76
N PRO A 37 1.74 -2.84 -2.02
CA PRO A 37 0.29 -2.70 -2.17
C PRO A 37 -0.11 -2.17 -3.56
N GLN A 38 0.67 -1.27 -4.14
CA GLN A 38 0.44 -0.77 -5.51
C GLN A 38 0.61 -1.88 -6.55
N LEU A 39 1.58 -2.79 -6.39
CA LEU A 39 1.77 -3.94 -7.28
C LEU A 39 0.56 -4.88 -7.24
N VAL A 40 -0.05 -5.07 -6.07
CA VAL A 40 -1.28 -5.86 -5.93
C VAL A 40 -2.48 -5.14 -6.53
N LEU A 41 -2.63 -3.86 -6.23
CA LEU A 41 -3.72 -3.04 -6.75
C LEU A 41 -3.70 -2.92 -8.28
N ALA A 42 -2.53 -2.80 -8.89
CA ALA A 42 -2.38 -2.72 -10.35
C ALA A 42 -2.76 -4.02 -11.06
N SER A 43 -2.56 -5.16 -10.38
CA SER A 43 -2.85 -6.49 -10.93
C SER A 43 -4.25 -6.99 -10.59
N ASP A 44 -4.85 -6.53 -9.49
CA ASP A 44 -6.26 -6.73 -9.16
C ASP A 44 -6.87 -5.43 -8.57
N PRO A 45 -7.46 -4.58 -9.43
CA PRO A 45 -8.06 -3.31 -9.01
C PRO A 45 -9.30 -3.46 -8.11
N LYS A 46 -9.86 -4.67 -8.00
CA LYS A 46 -11.02 -4.96 -7.16
C LYS A 46 -10.63 -5.48 -5.77
N CYS A 47 -9.36 -5.81 -5.56
CA CYS A 47 -8.86 -6.31 -4.29
C CYS A 47 -8.96 -5.25 -3.19
N ASN A 48 -9.45 -5.64 -2.01
CA ASN A 48 -9.41 -4.80 -0.82
C ASN A 48 -8.14 -5.09 -0.02
N LEU A 49 -7.25 -4.10 0.04
CA LEU A 49 -5.94 -4.15 0.65
C LEU A 49 -5.92 -3.34 1.95
N VAL A 50 -5.39 -3.97 3.00
CA VAL A 50 -5.15 -3.34 4.30
C VAL A 50 -3.66 -3.38 4.58
N VAL A 51 -3.08 -2.21 4.84
CA VAL A 51 -1.67 -2.08 5.21
C VAL A 51 -1.60 -1.53 6.63
N THR A 52 -1.17 -2.37 7.57
CA THR A 52 -0.99 -1.99 8.96
C THR A 52 0.31 -1.20 9.16
N GLN A 53 0.25 -0.14 9.97
CA GLN A 53 1.40 0.64 10.40
C GLN A 53 1.33 0.88 11.91
N PRO A 54 2.44 0.68 12.67
CA PRO A 54 2.44 0.87 14.12
C PRO A 54 2.36 2.35 14.53
N ARG A 55 2.57 3.28 13.60
CA ARG A 55 2.58 4.73 13.86
C ARG A 55 1.53 5.43 13.01
N ARG A 56 0.70 6.26 13.65
CA ARG A 56 -0.33 7.09 13.00
C ARG A 56 0.22 7.93 11.85
N ILE A 57 1.33 8.64 12.09
CA ILE A 57 1.97 9.49 11.08
C ILE A 57 2.39 8.66 9.86
N ALA A 58 2.91 7.44 10.07
CA ALA A 58 3.30 6.57 8.96
C ALA A 58 2.10 6.16 8.10
N ALA A 59 0.96 5.81 8.71
CA ALA A 59 -0.26 5.48 7.97
C ALA A 59 -0.75 6.65 7.10
N ILE A 60 -0.84 7.85 7.69
CA ILE A 60 -1.31 9.06 7.00
C ILE A 60 -0.34 9.46 5.87
N THR A 61 0.97 9.50 6.15
CA THR A 61 1.98 9.90 5.18
C THR A 61 2.08 8.93 4.01
N LEU A 62 2.01 7.61 4.28
CA LEU A 62 2.01 6.60 3.22
C LEU A 62 0.75 6.71 2.35
N ALA A 63 -0.43 6.86 2.95
CA ALA A 63 -1.67 7.00 2.19
C ALA A 63 -1.63 8.23 1.28
N ARG A 64 -1.19 9.39 1.80
CA ARG A 64 -1.01 10.62 1.00
C ARG A 64 0.00 10.43 -0.13
N ARG A 65 1.16 9.85 0.17
CA ARG A 65 2.20 9.61 -0.84
C ARG A 65 1.69 8.70 -1.94
N VAL A 66 1.06 7.58 -1.60
CA VAL A 66 0.59 6.59 -2.57
C VAL A 66 -0.58 7.13 -3.40
N ALA A 67 -1.53 7.87 -2.80
CA ALA A 67 -2.57 8.57 -3.56
C ALA A 67 -1.97 9.57 -4.56
N GLY A 68 -0.98 10.35 -4.13
CA GLY A 68 -0.27 11.29 -5.00
C GLY A 68 0.53 10.60 -6.12
N GLU A 69 1.14 9.45 -5.86
CA GLU A 69 1.82 8.64 -6.87
C GLU A 69 0.84 8.07 -7.92
N LEU A 70 -0.42 7.83 -7.55
CA LEU A 70 -1.50 7.43 -8.47
C LEU A 70 -2.20 8.62 -9.16
N GLY A 71 -1.87 9.86 -8.80
CA GLY A 71 -2.47 11.06 -9.37
C GLY A 71 -3.94 11.27 -8.97
N GLU A 72 -4.36 10.73 -7.83
CA GLU A 72 -5.74 10.82 -7.34
C GLU A 72 -5.85 11.55 -5.98
N PRO A 73 -7.03 12.09 -5.64
CA PRO A 73 -7.25 12.61 -4.31
C PRO A 73 -7.25 11.48 -3.26
N LEU A 74 -6.68 11.78 -2.09
CA LEU A 74 -6.75 10.90 -0.93
C LEU A 74 -8.22 10.62 -0.56
N GLY A 75 -8.52 9.36 -0.26
CA GLY A 75 -9.86 8.89 0.05
C GLY A 75 -10.60 8.33 -1.17
N LEU A 76 -10.06 8.42 -2.39
CA LEU A 76 -10.62 7.75 -3.57
C LEU A 76 -10.25 6.26 -3.58
N THR A 77 -9.19 5.84 -4.27
CA THR A 77 -8.73 4.44 -4.27
C THR A 77 -7.85 4.16 -3.06
N VAL A 78 -7.07 5.14 -2.62
CA VAL A 78 -6.15 5.05 -1.49
C VAL A 78 -6.62 5.92 -0.33
N GLY A 79 -6.61 5.39 0.89
CA GLY A 79 -7.07 6.08 2.10
C GLY A 79 -6.36 5.62 3.36
N TYR A 80 -6.76 6.19 4.50
CA TYR A 80 -6.32 5.73 5.81
C TYR A 80 -7.45 5.66 6.84
N ARG A 81 -7.32 4.76 7.81
CA ARG A 81 -8.23 4.64 8.95
C ARG A 81 -7.44 4.51 10.24
N ILE A 82 -7.49 5.54 11.08
CA ILE A 82 -6.80 5.58 12.36
C ILE A 82 -7.78 6.03 13.45
N SER A 83 -7.43 5.84 14.73
CA SER A 83 -8.32 6.25 15.83
C SER A 83 -8.64 7.75 15.75
N GLY A 84 -9.92 8.12 15.72
CA GLY A 84 -10.37 9.51 15.68
C GLY A 84 -10.19 10.25 14.34
N ASP A 85 -9.67 9.61 13.29
CA ASP A 85 -9.55 10.23 11.96
C ASP A 85 -9.60 9.18 10.83
N VAL A 86 -10.48 9.39 9.86
CA VAL A 86 -10.73 8.45 8.76
C VAL A 86 -10.83 9.21 7.45
N CYS A 87 -10.02 8.82 6.47
CA CYS A 87 -10.06 9.34 5.12
C CYS A 87 -10.18 8.16 4.14
N CYS A 88 -11.38 7.58 4.06
CA CYS A 88 -11.74 6.50 3.15
C CYS A 88 -13.16 6.72 2.61
N SER A 89 -13.43 6.23 1.42
CA SER A 89 -14.76 6.19 0.78
C SER A 89 -15.14 4.74 0.41
N PRO A 90 -16.38 4.47 -0.04
CA PRO A 90 -16.75 3.17 -0.62
C PRO A 90 -15.87 2.74 -1.82
N GLN A 91 -15.21 3.69 -2.48
CA GLN A 91 -14.29 3.46 -3.58
C GLN A 91 -12.89 3.05 -3.11
N THR A 92 -12.56 3.25 -1.83
CA THR A 92 -11.23 2.92 -1.30
C THR A 92 -10.98 1.42 -1.41
N ARG A 93 -9.84 1.08 -1.99
CA ARG A 93 -9.33 -0.28 -2.16
C ARG A 93 -8.04 -0.51 -1.39
N LEU A 94 -7.25 0.53 -1.15
CA LEU A 94 -6.02 0.47 -0.36
C LEU A 94 -6.14 1.35 0.89
N ALA A 95 -6.30 0.72 2.05
CA ALA A 95 -6.40 1.41 3.33
C ALA A 95 -5.15 1.21 4.18
N PHE A 96 -4.49 2.31 4.57
CA PHE A 96 -3.45 2.31 5.59
C PHE A 96 -4.08 2.46 6.98
N VAL A 97 -3.81 1.54 7.89
CA VAL A 97 -4.44 1.50 9.21
C VAL A 97 -3.42 1.44 10.33
N THR A 98 -3.82 1.85 11.53
CA THR A 98 -3.06 1.55 12.75
C THR A 98 -3.55 0.25 13.37
N THR A 99 -2.62 -0.60 13.82
CA THR A 99 -2.90 -1.74 14.71
C THR A 99 -3.23 -1.28 16.11
#